data_AF-A0A7J7BY76-F1
#
_entry.id   AF-A0A7J7BY76-F1
#
_cell.length_a   1.000
_cell.length_b   1.000
_cell.length_c   1.000
_cell.angle_alpha   90.00
_cell.angle_beta   90.00
_cell.angle_gamma   90.00
#
_symmetry.space_group_name_H-M   'P 1'
#
loop_
_entity.id
_entity.type
_entity.pdbx_description
1 polymer ?
#
loop_
_entity_poly.entity_id
_entity_poly.type
_entity_poly.pdbx_seq_one_letter_code
_entity_poly.pdbx_strand_id
1 'polypeptide(L)'
;MLALSRGLISRLAPYQYLRRFSTEGSIIDEVPSRIIKPKPGVMSPNSKRTGLIAVKCGMSALWDKWGARVPITMLWVDDNIVSQVKTVEKEGFFALQIGCGQKKEKHLRKPEVGHFRAQGVTLKRKLKEFPVTEDALLPVGTSLSVRHFVPGQFVDVIGITKGKGFQGVMKKYGFSGMPASHGASKSHRSLGSTGQRDTPGRVFKGKKMPGRMGGQQRTVKNVWVYKIDPARNLMWVKGQVPGAEGNFVFIKDSVYKKPDNSILPFPTYFLPEDDELAELEPLVADLGEIDPFMVAD
;
A
#
# COMPACT_ATOMS: atom_id res chain seq x y z
N MET A 1 -40.96 61.48 -6.63
CA MET A 1 -42.17 60.72 -6.25
C MET A 1 -41.84 59.23 -6.34
N LEU A 2 -42.01 58.51 -5.22
CA LEU A 2 -42.25 57.06 -5.01
C LEU A 2 -41.53 56.05 -5.95
N ALA A 3 -40.57 55.23 -5.52
CA ALA A 3 -40.56 54.16 -4.51
C ALA A 3 -40.91 52.76 -5.06
N LEU A 4 -40.20 51.75 -4.52
CA LEU A 4 -40.49 50.29 -4.45
C LEU A 4 -40.03 49.44 -5.67
N SER A 5 -39.45 48.24 -5.55
CA SER A 5 -39.19 47.36 -4.40
C SER A 5 -38.25 46.19 -4.77
N ARG A 6 -37.41 45.78 -3.79
CA ARG A 6 -37.09 44.40 -3.31
C ARG A 6 -36.66 43.33 -4.34
N GLY A 7 -35.45 42.78 -4.29
CA GLY A 7 -34.92 41.78 -3.33
C GLY A 7 -34.07 40.79 -4.16
N LEU A 8 -33.06 40.04 -3.71
CA LEU A 8 -32.68 39.50 -2.41
C LEU A 8 -31.16 39.26 -2.38
N ILE A 9 -30.62 39.34 -1.18
CA ILE A 9 -29.22 39.19 -0.77
C ILE A 9 -28.90 37.72 -0.52
N SER A 10 -27.74 37.23 -0.97
CA SER A 10 -26.91 36.31 -0.18
C SER A 10 -25.45 36.45 -0.58
N ARG A 11 -24.77 37.46 -0.01
CA ARG A 11 -23.30 37.55 -0.07
C ARG A 11 -22.73 36.65 1.02
N LEU A 12 -22.02 35.61 0.60
CA LEU A 12 -21.17 34.78 1.45
C LEU A 12 -20.20 35.69 2.21
N ALA A 13 -20.23 35.63 3.54
CA ALA A 13 -19.33 36.41 4.39
C ALA A 13 -17.91 35.83 4.34
N PRO A 14 -16.86 36.66 4.19
CA PRO A 14 -15.49 36.21 4.35
C PRO A 14 -15.18 36.05 5.84
N TYR A 15 -14.81 34.83 6.27
CA TYR A 15 -14.33 34.56 7.62
C TYR A 15 -12.96 35.25 7.83
N GLN A 16 -12.97 36.44 8.43
CA GLN A 16 -11.77 37.11 8.94
C GLN A 16 -11.37 36.50 10.29
N TYR A 17 -10.21 35.84 10.33
CA TYR A 17 -9.58 35.40 11.58
C TYR A 17 -8.96 36.60 12.32
N LEU A 18 -9.75 37.22 13.20
CA LEU A 18 -9.25 38.12 14.24
C LEU A 18 -9.07 37.30 15.53
N ARG A 19 -7.81 36.95 15.87
CA ARG A 19 -7.49 36.44 17.22
C ARG A 19 -7.59 37.59 18.22
N ARG A 20 -8.74 37.71 18.90
CA ARG A 20 -8.84 38.46 20.16
C ARG A 20 -8.44 37.54 21.30
N PHE A 21 -7.41 37.93 22.07
CA PHE A 21 -7.13 37.34 23.36
C PHE A 21 -8.24 37.80 24.33
N SER A 22 -9.19 36.91 24.61
CA SER A 22 -10.20 37.09 25.66
C SER A 22 -9.90 36.11 26.79
N THR A 23 -10.00 36.60 28.02
CA THR A 23 -9.77 35.88 29.29
C THR A 23 -11.02 35.16 29.82
N GLU A 24 -12.07 35.05 29.00
CA GLU A 24 -13.25 34.27 29.32
C GLU A 24 -13.15 32.91 28.66
N GLY A 25 -13.15 31.86 29.48
CA GLY A 25 -13.08 30.47 29.02
C GLY A 25 -14.23 30.18 28.07
N SER A 26 -13.91 30.16 26.77
CA SER A 26 -14.78 29.53 25.79
C SER A 26 -14.85 28.07 26.16
N ILE A 27 -16.06 27.63 26.53
CA ILE A 27 -16.42 26.22 26.57
C ILE A 27 -16.05 25.70 25.19
N ILE A 28 -14.96 24.94 25.13
CA ILE A 28 -14.62 24.16 23.95
C ILE A 28 -15.76 23.17 23.87
N ASP A 29 -16.72 23.40 22.96
CA ASP A 29 -17.68 22.38 22.59
C ASP A 29 -16.86 21.13 22.26
N GLU A 30 -16.91 20.13 23.14
CA GLU A 30 -16.28 18.85 22.91
C GLU A 30 -16.88 18.31 21.63
N VAL A 31 -16.14 18.41 20.52
CA VAL A 31 -16.48 17.72 19.29
C VAL A 31 -16.67 16.26 19.72
N PRO A 32 -17.86 15.67 19.57
CA PRO A 32 -18.12 14.34 20.09
C PRO A 32 -17.09 13.42 19.45
N SER A 33 -16.13 12.95 20.25
CA SER A 33 -15.11 12.04 19.75
C SER A 33 -15.87 10.84 19.19
N ARG A 34 -15.89 10.71 17.85
CA ARG A 34 -16.62 9.60 17.21
C ARG A 34 -15.97 8.32 17.72
N ILE A 35 -16.67 7.60 18.58
CA ILE A 35 -16.21 6.32 19.11
C ILE A 35 -16.25 5.33 17.95
N ILE A 36 -15.11 5.09 17.31
CA ILE A 36 -14.97 4.13 16.21
C ILE A 36 -15.06 2.74 16.83
N LYS A 37 -16.21 2.10 16.68
CA LYS A 37 -16.41 0.72 17.13
C LYS A 37 -16.02 -0.26 16.02
N PRO A 38 -15.22 -1.29 16.32
CA PRO A 38 -14.93 -2.35 15.36
C PRO A 38 -16.19 -3.21 15.24
N LYS A 39 -16.95 -3.06 14.17
CA LYS A 39 -18.11 -3.93 13.89
C LYS A 39 -17.92 -4.61 12.52
N PRO A 40 -18.08 -5.94 12.42
CA PRO A 40 -18.08 -6.60 11.12
C PRO A 40 -19.26 -6.10 10.28
N GLY A 41 -19.02 -5.88 8.99
CA GLY A 41 -20.01 -5.39 8.04
C GLY A 41 -19.78 -5.96 6.64
N VAL A 42 -20.64 -5.60 5.70
CA VAL A 42 -20.50 -5.96 4.29
C VAL A 42 -19.88 -4.80 3.53
N MET A 43 -18.90 -5.09 2.69
CA MET A 43 -18.20 -4.07 1.90
C MET A 43 -19.09 -3.53 0.77
N SER A 44 -19.28 -2.22 0.71
CA SER A 44 -19.97 -1.59 -0.43
C SER A 44 -19.04 -1.45 -1.65
N PRO A 45 -19.56 -1.28 -2.88
CA PRO A 45 -18.72 -1.14 -4.09
C PRO A 45 -17.76 0.05 -4.09
N ASN A 46 -18.08 1.09 -3.29
CA ASN A 46 -17.28 2.30 -3.14
C ASN A 46 -16.40 2.27 -1.89
N SER A 47 -16.61 1.30 -1.00
CA SER A 47 -15.83 1.13 0.21
C SER A 47 -14.40 0.73 -0.11
N LYS A 48 -13.47 1.14 0.75
CA LYS A 48 -12.07 0.79 0.63
C LYS A 48 -11.51 0.51 2.01
N ARG A 49 -11.23 -0.78 2.26
CA ARG A 49 -10.57 -1.23 3.49
C ARG A 49 -9.07 -0.94 3.49
N THR A 50 -8.47 -1.17 4.65
CA THR A 50 -7.04 -0.99 4.89
C THR A 50 -6.18 -1.94 4.06
N GLY A 51 -4.91 -1.60 3.92
CA GLY A 51 -3.90 -2.56 3.48
C GLY A 51 -3.11 -3.10 4.66
N LEU A 52 -2.16 -4.00 4.39
CA LEU A 52 -1.23 -4.52 5.36
C LEU A 52 0.22 -4.18 4.98
N ILE A 53 1.09 -4.17 5.98
CA ILE A 53 2.53 -4.14 5.77
C ILE A 53 3.05 -5.56 6.00
N ALA A 54 3.93 -6.03 5.13
CA ALA A 54 4.56 -7.33 5.28
C ALA A 54 6.06 -7.23 4.99
N VAL A 55 6.81 -8.24 5.40
CA VAL A 55 8.22 -8.43 5.09
C VAL A 55 8.34 -9.53 4.04
N LYS A 56 9.06 -9.25 2.95
CA LYS A 56 9.34 -10.29 1.94
C LYS A 56 10.35 -11.29 2.52
N CYS A 57 9.95 -12.53 2.73
CA CYS A 57 10.84 -13.56 3.27
C CYS A 57 11.73 -14.18 2.19
N GLY A 58 11.15 -14.50 1.03
CA GLY A 58 11.84 -15.24 -0.01
C GLY A 58 10.91 -15.68 -1.12
N MET A 59 11.48 -16.38 -2.10
CA MET A 59 10.73 -17.00 -3.20
C MET A 59 10.95 -18.50 -3.20
N SER A 60 9.89 -19.24 -3.48
CA SER A 60 9.91 -20.69 -3.65
C SER A 60 9.01 -21.08 -4.82
N ALA A 61 8.86 -22.37 -5.08
CA ALA A 61 7.85 -22.89 -5.99
C ALA A 61 7.04 -23.96 -5.26
N LEU A 62 5.72 -23.96 -5.46
CA LEU A 62 4.84 -25.04 -5.04
C LEU A 62 4.26 -25.73 -6.27
N TRP A 63 3.90 -26.99 -6.09
CA TRP A 63 3.14 -27.73 -7.09
C TRP A 63 1.66 -27.58 -6.82
N ASP A 64 0.93 -27.32 -7.89
CA ASP A 64 -0.51 -27.25 -7.92
C ASP A 64 -1.11 -28.67 -7.90
N LYS A 65 -2.41 -28.79 -7.62
CA LYS A 65 -3.16 -30.05 -7.69
C LYS A 65 -3.12 -30.68 -9.09
N TRP A 66 -2.99 -29.86 -10.13
CA TRP A 66 -2.86 -30.27 -11.53
C TRP A 66 -1.42 -30.57 -11.97
N GLY A 67 -0.46 -30.61 -11.03
CA GLY A 67 0.95 -30.81 -11.36
C GLY A 67 1.62 -29.62 -12.04
N ALA A 68 1.01 -28.42 -12.05
CA ALA A 68 1.68 -27.20 -12.50
C ALA A 68 2.68 -26.68 -11.45
N ARG A 69 3.88 -26.30 -11.87
CA ARG A 69 4.85 -25.61 -10.99
C ARG A 69 4.52 -24.12 -10.90
N VAL A 70 4.10 -23.65 -9.73
CA VAL A 70 3.73 -22.25 -9.49
C VAL A 70 4.85 -21.51 -8.75
N PRO A 71 5.41 -20.43 -9.31
CA PRO A 71 6.37 -19.59 -8.59
C PRO A 71 5.65 -18.73 -7.56
N ILE A 72 6.15 -18.72 -6.32
CA ILE A 72 5.47 -18.08 -5.19
C ILE A 72 6.45 -17.25 -4.38
N THR A 73 6.01 -16.07 -3.93
CA THR A 73 6.71 -15.26 -2.94
C THR A 73 6.04 -15.39 -1.58
N MET A 74 6.84 -15.60 -0.53
CA MET A 74 6.39 -15.62 0.86
C MET A 74 6.49 -14.22 1.47
N LEU A 75 5.38 -13.74 2.03
CA LEU A 75 5.29 -12.48 2.74
C LEU A 75 4.86 -12.73 4.17
N TRP A 76 5.61 -12.19 5.14
CA TRP A 76 5.32 -12.31 6.56
C TRP A 76 4.73 -11.03 7.10
N VAL A 77 3.56 -11.12 7.73
CA VAL A 77 2.93 -10.00 8.40
C VAL A 77 3.37 -9.99 9.85
N ASP A 78 4.31 -9.11 10.17
CA ASP A 78 4.92 -8.98 11.48
C ASP A 78 4.18 -7.91 12.32
N ASP A 79 3.37 -8.36 13.28
CA ASP A 79 2.61 -7.56 14.25
C ASP A 79 2.06 -6.23 13.72
N ASN A 80 1.15 -6.30 12.75
CA ASN A 80 0.49 -5.12 12.22
C ASN A 80 -0.54 -4.58 13.23
N ILE A 81 -0.45 -3.28 13.52
CA ILE A 81 -1.38 -2.59 14.43
C ILE A 81 -1.77 -1.23 13.84
N VAL A 82 -3.01 -0.80 14.10
CA VAL A 82 -3.43 0.57 13.78
C VAL A 82 -2.80 1.53 14.78
N SER A 83 -1.91 2.41 14.31
CA SER A 83 -1.19 3.37 15.15
C SER A 83 -1.88 4.72 15.28
N GLN A 84 -2.58 5.16 14.24
CA GLN A 84 -3.29 6.44 14.23
C GLN A 84 -4.45 6.38 13.24
N VAL A 85 -5.57 6.98 13.62
CA VAL A 85 -6.70 7.24 12.74
C VAL A 85 -6.67 8.70 12.29
N LYS A 86 -6.72 8.93 10.97
CA LYS A 86 -6.86 10.26 10.38
C LYS A 86 -8.28 10.47 9.87
N THR A 87 -8.87 11.61 10.20
CA THR A 87 -10.23 11.98 9.84
C THR A 87 -10.25 13.28 9.02
N VAL A 88 -11.31 13.48 8.24
CA VAL A 88 -11.46 14.68 7.40
C VAL A 88 -11.49 15.96 8.23
N GLU A 89 -12.07 15.92 9.44
CA GLU A 89 -12.20 17.07 10.33
C GLU A 89 -10.83 17.63 10.80
N LYS A 90 -9.83 16.75 10.99
CA LYS A 90 -8.50 17.14 11.50
C LYS A 90 -7.45 17.24 10.39
N GLU A 91 -7.37 16.23 9.52
CA GLU A 91 -6.32 16.12 8.50
C GLU A 91 -6.81 16.35 7.06
N GLY A 92 -8.12 16.46 6.84
CA GLY A 92 -8.71 16.69 5.51
C GLY A 92 -8.91 15.43 4.66
N PHE A 93 -8.60 14.24 5.17
CA PHE A 93 -8.84 12.96 4.48
C PHE A 93 -8.96 11.79 5.47
N PHE A 94 -9.59 10.70 5.03
CA PHE A 94 -9.67 9.46 5.79
C PHE A 94 -8.49 8.53 5.48
N ALA A 95 -7.74 8.17 6.51
CA ALA A 95 -6.66 7.20 6.39
C ALA A 95 -6.39 6.50 7.73
N LEU A 96 -5.89 5.27 7.63
CA LEU A 96 -5.37 4.53 8.76
C LEU A 96 -3.85 4.40 8.63
N GLN A 97 -3.15 4.85 9.66
CA GLN A 97 -1.73 4.60 9.80
C GLN A 97 -1.54 3.23 10.46
N ILE A 98 -0.80 2.36 9.79
CA ILE A 98 -0.50 1.01 10.26
C ILE A 98 0.99 0.93 10.57
N GLY A 99 1.31 0.35 11.71
CA GLY A 99 2.66 0.04 12.14
C GLY A 99 2.94 -1.45 12.06
N CYS A 100 4.14 -1.80 11.61
CA CYS A 100 4.60 -3.18 11.41
C CYS A 100 5.97 -3.41 12.04
N GLY A 101 6.12 -4.61 12.59
CA GLY A 101 7.31 -5.17 13.21
C GLY A 101 7.71 -4.48 14.51
N GLN A 102 8.47 -5.18 15.34
CA GLN A 102 8.86 -4.67 16.65
C GLN A 102 10.18 -3.91 16.59
N LYS A 103 10.31 -2.84 17.39
CA LYS A 103 11.56 -2.08 17.51
C LYS A 103 11.77 -1.56 18.92
N LYS A 104 12.93 -1.84 19.50
CA LYS A 104 13.33 -1.32 20.83
C LYS A 104 13.42 0.20 20.81
N GLU A 105 13.07 0.85 21.93
CA GLU A 105 13.06 2.31 22.07
C GLU A 105 14.39 2.96 21.67
N LYS A 106 15.52 2.38 22.08
CA LYS A 106 16.87 2.88 21.76
C LYS A 106 17.20 2.97 20.26
N HIS A 107 16.45 2.27 19.41
CA HIS A 107 16.64 2.29 17.96
C HIS A 107 15.69 3.27 17.25
N LEU A 108 14.71 3.85 17.95
CA LEU A 108 13.75 4.82 17.42
C LEU A 108 14.22 6.25 17.68
N ARG A 109 13.73 7.18 16.87
CA ARG A 109 13.97 8.61 17.10
C ARG A 109 13.01 9.11 18.19
N LYS A 110 13.44 10.06 19.03
CA LYS A 110 12.61 10.61 20.12
C LYS A 110 11.19 11.06 19.69
N PRO A 111 10.99 11.72 18.53
CA PRO A 111 9.63 12.07 18.07
C PRO A 111 8.76 10.86 17.75
N GLU A 112 9.33 9.79 17.20
CA GLU A 112 8.59 8.55 16.91
C GLU A 112 8.14 7.87 18.21
N VAL A 113 9.01 7.87 19.24
CA VAL A 113 8.67 7.34 20.57
C VAL A 113 7.55 8.15 21.22
N GLY A 114 7.62 9.49 21.15
CA GLY A 114 6.55 10.37 21.63
C GLY A 114 5.23 10.12 20.92
N HIS A 115 5.25 9.92 19.59
CA HIS A 115 4.07 9.57 18.79
C HIS A 115 3.41 8.28 19.27
N PHE A 116 4.17 7.20 19.42
CA PHE A 116 3.62 5.92 19.88
C PHE A 116 3.09 5.99 21.31
N ARG A 117 3.79 6.71 22.21
CA ARG A 117 3.34 6.91 23.60
C ARG A 117 2.03 7.70 23.67
N ALA A 118 1.88 8.75 22.88
CA ALA A 118 0.66 9.54 22.83
C ALA A 118 -0.56 8.73 22.36
N GLN A 119 -0.33 7.73 21.50
CA GLN A 119 -1.38 6.85 20.99
C GLN A 119 -1.59 5.59 21.86
N GLY A 120 -0.73 5.32 22.84
CA GLY A 120 -0.79 4.12 23.67
C GLY A 120 -0.48 2.81 22.92
N VAL A 121 0.24 2.88 21.80
CA VAL A 121 0.51 1.72 20.92
C VAL A 121 1.94 1.23 21.08
N THR A 122 2.15 -0.07 20.86
CA THR A 122 3.48 -0.69 20.87
C THR A 122 4.41 -0.08 19.81
N LEU A 123 5.71 -0.02 20.11
CA LEU A 123 6.73 0.58 19.25
C LEU A 123 6.95 -0.25 17.98
N LYS A 124 6.72 0.36 16.81
CA LYS A 124 6.83 -0.34 15.51
C LYS A 124 8.04 0.05 14.67
N ARG A 125 8.51 -0.87 13.82
CA ARG A 125 9.68 -0.70 12.96
C ARG A 125 9.38 0.13 11.70
N LYS A 126 8.20 -0.04 11.11
CA LYS A 126 7.78 0.67 9.90
C LYS A 126 6.34 1.16 10.01
N LEU A 127 6.11 2.42 9.64
CA LEU A 127 4.78 3.01 9.52
C LEU A 127 4.42 3.22 8.05
N LYS A 128 3.14 2.99 7.71
CA LYS A 128 2.57 3.34 6.41
C LYS A 128 1.11 3.73 6.56
N GLU A 129 0.71 4.76 5.81
CA GLU A 129 -0.67 5.21 5.74
C GLU A 129 -1.39 4.55 4.57
N PHE A 130 -2.62 4.12 4.82
CA PHE A 130 -3.54 3.57 3.85
C PHE A 130 -4.79 4.45 3.81
N PRO A 131 -5.09 5.09 2.66
CA PRO A 131 -6.32 5.85 2.50
C PRO A 131 -7.50 4.89 2.42
N VAL A 132 -8.48 5.10 3.30
CA VAL A 132 -9.67 4.27 3.50
C VAL A 132 -10.93 5.11 3.40
N THR A 133 -12.08 4.45 3.31
CA THR A 133 -13.39 5.08 3.44
C THR A 133 -13.82 5.17 4.91
N GLU A 134 -14.83 5.99 5.20
CA GLU A 134 -15.32 6.25 6.57
C GLU A 134 -15.86 5.00 7.26
N ASP A 135 -16.54 4.12 6.51
CA ASP A 135 -17.07 2.84 6.97
C ASP A 135 -15.99 1.80 7.28
N ALA A 136 -14.77 2.01 6.79
CA ALA A 136 -13.63 1.11 7.00
C ALA A 136 -12.65 1.60 8.09
N LEU A 137 -13.07 2.57 8.91
CA LEU A 137 -12.27 3.06 10.02
C LEU A 137 -12.19 2.01 11.14
N LEU A 138 -10.99 1.86 11.70
CA LEU A 138 -10.68 0.94 12.78
C LEU A 138 -10.15 1.74 13.97
N PRO A 139 -10.44 1.33 15.22
CA PRO A 139 -9.88 2.01 16.37
C PRO A 139 -8.36 1.83 16.46
N VAL A 140 -7.70 2.80 17.07
CA VAL A 140 -6.28 2.72 17.39
C VAL A 140 -6.03 1.51 18.29
N GLY A 141 -4.94 0.78 18.03
CA GLY A 141 -4.59 -0.43 18.79
C GLY A 141 -5.15 -1.73 18.19
N THR A 142 -6.03 -1.67 17.19
CA THR A 142 -6.53 -2.89 16.51
C THR A 142 -5.39 -3.64 15.83
N SER A 143 -5.20 -4.91 16.17
CA SER A 143 -4.26 -5.81 15.49
C SER A 143 -4.84 -6.32 14.18
N LEU A 144 -3.98 -6.49 13.17
CA LEU A 144 -4.37 -6.97 11.85
C LEU A 144 -3.60 -8.24 11.49
N SER A 145 -4.33 -9.34 11.31
CA SER A 145 -3.78 -10.64 10.92
C SER A 145 -3.79 -10.82 9.39
N VAL A 146 -3.14 -11.87 8.90
CA VAL A 146 -3.14 -12.19 7.46
C VAL A 146 -4.52 -12.57 6.94
N ARG A 147 -5.43 -13.06 7.81
CA ARG A 147 -6.83 -13.36 7.46
C ARG A 147 -7.64 -12.13 7.05
N HIS A 148 -7.09 -10.92 7.18
CA HIS A 148 -7.62 -9.75 6.48
C HIS A 148 -7.78 -10.00 4.97
N PHE A 149 -6.91 -10.83 4.39
CA PHE A 149 -6.99 -11.29 3.02
C PHE A 149 -7.57 -12.70 2.93
N VAL A 150 -8.26 -13.00 1.83
CA VAL A 150 -8.82 -14.32 1.54
C VAL A 150 -8.00 -14.96 0.41
N PRO A 151 -7.65 -16.25 0.47
CA PRO A 151 -7.02 -16.93 -0.65
C PRO A 151 -7.93 -16.88 -1.89
N GLY A 152 -7.36 -16.78 -3.09
CA GLY A 152 -8.12 -16.63 -4.33
C GLY A 152 -8.32 -15.17 -4.77
N GLN A 153 -8.24 -14.20 -3.85
CA GLN A 153 -8.38 -12.79 -4.18
C GLN A 153 -7.15 -12.20 -4.91
N PHE A 154 -7.31 -11.04 -5.55
CA PHE A 154 -6.21 -10.26 -6.14
C PHE A 154 -5.79 -9.08 -5.26
N VAL A 155 -4.48 -8.89 -5.12
CA VAL A 155 -3.87 -7.80 -4.33
C VAL A 155 -2.88 -7.01 -5.16
N ASP A 156 -2.69 -5.74 -4.80
CA ASP A 156 -1.60 -4.91 -5.32
C ASP A 156 -0.49 -4.84 -4.27
N VAL A 157 0.73 -5.20 -4.68
CA VAL A 157 1.91 -5.19 -3.79
C VAL A 157 2.86 -4.07 -4.17
N ILE A 158 3.13 -3.19 -3.23
CA ILE A 158 3.98 -2.01 -3.36
C ILE A 158 5.27 -2.25 -2.59
N GLY A 159 6.41 -1.98 -3.20
CA GLY A 159 7.69 -2.12 -2.51
C GLY A 159 8.80 -1.29 -3.15
N ILE A 160 9.90 -1.16 -2.44
CA ILE A 160 11.11 -0.53 -2.96
C ILE A 160 11.89 -1.59 -3.73
N THR A 161 12.11 -1.34 -5.01
CA THR A 161 12.86 -2.23 -5.91
C THR A 161 14.33 -2.35 -5.51
N LYS A 162 14.96 -3.49 -5.81
CA LYS A 162 16.40 -3.71 -5.61
C LYS A 162 17.21 -2.64 -6.35
N GLY A 163 18.09 -1.95 -5.65
CA GLY A 163 19.01 -0.97 -6.24
C GLY A 163 20.08 -1.64 -7.08
N LYS A 164 20.41 -1.07 -8.24
CA LYS A 164 21.50 -1.53 -9.12
C LYS A 164 22.62 -0.48 -9.25
N GLY A 165 22.58 0.63 -8.52
CA GLY A 165 23.56 1.72 -8.65
C GLY A 165 23.40 2.52 -9.95
N PHE A 166 24.46 3.20 -10.39
CA PHE A 166 24.49 3.92 -11.66
C PHE A 166 24.57 2.94 -12.82
N GLN A 167 23.62 3.03 -13.75
CA GLN A 167 23.52 2.11 -14.89
C GLN A 167 23.53 2.86 -16.21
N GLY A 168 24.23 2.28 -17.20
CA GLY A 168 24.25 2.75 -18.58
C GLY A 168 22.88 2.61 -19.27
N VAL A 169 22.72 3.28 -20.41
CA VAL A 169 21.45 3.32 -21.16
C VAL A 169 20.97 1.95 -21.63
N MET A 170 21.89 1.07 -22.02
CA MET A 170 21.56 -0.28 -22.48
C MET A 170 20.88 -1.09 -21.39
N LYS A 171 21.44 -1.11 -20.17
CA LYS A 171 20.86 -1.87 -19.04
C LYS A 171 19.64 -1.19 -18.41
N LYS A 172 19.61 0.14 -18.39
CA LYS A 172 18.52 0.91 -17.76
C LYS A 172 17.26 0.98 -18.62
N TYR A 173 17.41 1.10 -19.95
CA TYR A 173 16.31 1.31 -20.88
C TYR A 173 16.22 0.29 -22.02
N GLY A 174 17.11 -0.70 -22.07
CA GLY A 174 17.11 -1.72 -23.12
C GLY A 174 17.59 -1.21 -24.48
N PHE A 175 18.45 -0.18 -24.53
CA PHE A 175 19.01 0.33 -25.79
C PHE A 175 19.92 -0.71 -26.45
N SER A 176 19.88 -0.79 -27.78
CA SER A 176 20.84 -1.55 -28.58
C SER A 176 22.22 -0.91 -28.56
N GLY A 177 23.25 -1.71 -28.79
CA GLY A 177 24.62 -1.22 -28.98
C GLY A 177 24.90 -0.94 -30.46
N MET A 178 25.98 -0.20 -30.72
CA MET A 178 26.55 -0.09 -32.07
C MET A 178 27.27 -1.40 -32.45
N PRO A 179 27.58 -1.65 -33.73
CA PRO A 179 28.33 -2.83 -34.15
C PRO A 179 29.61 -3.04 -33.32
N ALA A 180 29.93 -4.29 -33.02
CA ALA A 180 31.15 -4.64 -32.29
C ALA A 180 32.38 -4.63 -33.22
N SER A 181 32.17 -4.94 -34.50
CA SER A 181 33.17 -4.94 -35.58
C SER A 181 32.84 -3.87 -36.64
N HIS A 182 33.55 -3.86 -37.77
CA HIS A 182 33.33 -2.96 -38.91
C HIS A 182 33.53 -1.46 -38.59
N GLY A 183 34.68 -1.11 -38.00
CA GLY A 183 35.13 0.28 -37.88
C GLY A 183 34.55 1.06 -36.69
N ALA A 184 33.71 0.45 -35.85
CA ALA A 184 33.29 1.03 -34.58
C ALA A 184 34.47 1.06 -33.59
N SER A 185 34.84 2.24 -33.09
CA SER A 185 36.04 2.41 -32.26
C SER A 185 35.76 2.39 -30.75
N LYS A 186 35.00 3.37 -30.23
CA LYS A 186 34.76 3.54 -28.78
C LYS A 186 33.28 3.68 -28.40
N SER A 187 32.39 3.57 -29.37
CA SER A 187 30.96 3.90 -29.22
C SER A 187 30.03 2.69 -29.09
N HIS A 188 30.57 1.47 -28.94
CA HIS A 188 29.78 0.22 -28.88
C HIS A 188 28.60 0.26 -27.90
N ARG A 189 28.77 0.91 -26.74
CA ARG A 189 27.75 1.01 -25.68
C ARG A 189 27.29 2.44 -25.40
N SER A 190 27.59 3.35 -26.33
CA SER A 190 27.20 4.75 -26.26
C SER A 190 25.68 4.92 -26.47
N LEU A 191 25.15 6.06 -26.02
CA LEU A 191 23.72 6.36 -26.14
C LEU A 191 23.30 6.90 -27.52
N GLY A 192 24.25 7.15 -28.42
CA GLY A 192 24.01 7.83 -29.69
C GLY A 192 23.69 9.32 -29.50
N SER A 193 22.93 9.89 -30.43
CA SER A 193 22.57 11.32 -30.38
C SER A 193 21.52 11.64 -29.31
N THR A 194 21.76 12.71 -28.56
CA THR A 194 20.83 13.22 -27.54
C THR A 194 19.81 14.21 -28.11
N GLY A 195 20.12 14.90 -29.21
CA GLY A 195 19.36 16.05 -29.70
C GLY A 195 19.53 16.33 -31.20
N GLN A 196 18.91 17.42 -31.64
CA GLN A 196 18.97 17.96 -33.00
C GLN A 196 19.95 19.14 -33.05
N ARG A 197 20.28 19.62 -34.26
CA ARG A 197 21.29 20.67 -34.48
C ARG A 197 20.84 22.05 -33.98
N ASP A 198 19.89 22.69 -34.67
CA ASP A 198 19.60 24.12 -34.48
C ASP A 198 18.34 24.34 -33.64
N THR A 199 17.16 24.10 -34.19
CA THR A 199 15.91 24.03 -33.41
C THR A 199 15.72 22.59 -32.91
N PRO A 200 15.54 22.31 -31.60
CA PRO A 200 15.18 23.17 -30.45
C PRO A 200 16.34 23.66 -29.55
N GLY A 201 17.61 23.49 -29.94
CA GLY A 201 18.78 23.99 -29.20
C GLY A 201 19.02 23.39 -27.80
N ARG A 202 18.28 22.36 -27.42
CA ARG A 202 18.37 21.71 -26.10
C ARG A 202 17.90 20.26 -26.14
N VAL A 203 18.28 19.49 -25.13
CA VAL A 203 17.72 18.15 -24.91
C VAL A 203 16.37 18.27 -24.20
N PHE A 204 15.35 17.60 -24.73
CA PHE A 204 14.02 17.58 -24.11
C PHE A 204 14.02 16.90 -22.74
N LYS A 205 13.17 17.39 -21.83
CA LYS A 205 12.92 16.76 -20.53
C LYS A 205 12.38 15.34 -20.75
N GLY A 206 12.81 14.40 -19.92
CA GLY A 206 12.41 12.99 -20.04
C GLY A 206 13.21 12.16 -21.06
N LYS A 207 14.21 12.76 -21.74
CA LYS A 207 15.14 11.99 -22.59
C LYS A 207 15.81 10.89 -21.76
N LYS A 208 15.78 9.66 -22.28
CA LYS A 208 16.37 8.48 -21.66
C LYS A 208 17.90 8.62 -21.61
N MET A 209 18.45 8.69 -20.40
CA MET A 209 19.88 8.91 -20.11
C MET A 209 20.38 8.00 -18.98
N PRO A 210 21.68 7.67 -18.94
CA PRO A 210 22.24 6.80 -17.91
C PRO A 210 21.99 7.42 -16.52
N GLY A 211 21.95 6.58 -15.49
CA GLY A 211 21.67 7.06 -14.14
C GLY A 211 21.35 5.95 -13.17
N ARG A 212 20.98 6.34 -11.94
CA ARG A 212 20.60 5.37 -10.90
C ARG A 212 19.42 4.51 -11.36
N MET A 213 19.56 3.19 -11.23
CA MET A 213 18.52 2.21 -11.51
C MET A 213 18.13 1.46 -10.22
N GLY A 214 16.84 1.22 -10.03
CA GLY A 214 16.31 0.59 -8.83
C GLY A 214 16.26 1.52 -7.62
N GLY A 215 15.88 0.99 -6.46
CA GLY A 215 15.64 1.79 -5.25
C GLY A 215 14.42 2.72 -5.37
N GLN A 216 13.57 2.48 -6.38
CA GLN A 216 12.33 3.23 -6.59
C GLN A 216 11.15 2.41 -6.08
N GLN A 217 10.14 3.10 -5.56
CA GLN A 217 8.86 2.48 -5.23
C GLN A 217 8.15 2.03 -6.50
N ARG A 218 7.76 0.76 -6.56
CA ARG A 218 6.96 0.20 -7.65
C ARG A 218 5.82 -0.61 -7.08
N THR A 219 4.75 -0.71 -7.86
CA THR A 219 3.56 -1.48 -7.55
C THR A 219 3.44 -2.59 -8.59
N VAL A 220 3.40 -3.84 -8.13
CA VAL A 220 2.96 -4.97 -8.94
C VAL A 220 1.48 -5.14 -8.68
N LYS A 221 0.68 -5.01 -9.73
CA LYS A 221 -0.79 -5.05 -9.66
C LYS A 221 -1.30 -6.46 -9.93
N ASN A 222 -2.51 -6.76 -9.48
CA ASN A 222 -3.23 -8.00 -9.79
C ASN A 222 -2.45 -9.27 -9.40
N VAL A 223 -1.78 -9.24 -8.25
CA VAL A 223 -1.06 -10.39 -7.72
C VAL A 223 -2.08 -11.32 -7.05
N TRP A 224 -2.07 -12.60 -7.42
CA TRP A 224 -3.01 -13.57 -6.88
C TRP A 224 -2.53 -14.16 -5.55
N VAL A 225 -3.42 -14.26 -4.57
CA VAL A 225 -3.12 -14.86 -3.26
C VAL A 225 -3.36 -16.36 -3.33
N TYR A 226 -2.30 -17.15 -3.15
CA TYR A 226 -2.33 -18.61 -3.31
C TYR A 226 -2.70 -19.34 -2.02
N LYS A 227 -2.06 -18.96 -0.92
CA LYS A 227 -2.21 -19.62 0.38
C LYS A 227 -2.03 -18.59 1.49
N ILE A 228 -2.69 -18.81 2.61
CA ILE A 228 -2.57 -18.03 3.84
C ILE A 228 -2.39 -19.00 5.01
N ASP A 229 -1.45 -18.71 5.89
CA ASP A 229 -1.20 -19.44 7.14
C ASP A 229 -1.38 -18.44 8.29
N PRO A 230 -2.53 -18.48 8.98
CA PRO A 230 -2.83 -17.58 10.09
C PRO A 230 -1.94 -17.82 11.31
N ALA A 231 -1.58 -19.08 11.62
CA ALA A 231 -0.77 -19.42 12.78
C ALA A 231 0.62 -18.77 12.71
N ARG A 232 1.22 -18.73 11.52
CA ARG A 232 2.53 -18.10 11.30
C ARG A 232 2.46 -16.67 10.77
N ASN A 233 1.25 -16.14 10.55
CA ASN A 233 1.02 -14.89 9.85
C ASN A 233 1.79 -14.79 8.52
N LEU A 234 1.76 -15.86 7.72
CA LEU A 234 2.38 -15.92 6.40
C LEU A 234 1.33 -15.89 5.29
N MET A 235 1.67 -15.22 4.19
CA MET A 235 0.90 -15.26 2.95
C MET A 235 1.81 -15.63 1.79
N TRP A 236 1.28 -16.45 0.89
CA TRP A 236 1.94 -16.85 -0.35
C TRP A 236 1.23 -16.19 -1.52
N VAL A 237 2.00 -15.43 -2.30
CA VAL A 237 1.48 -14.75 -3.48
C VAL A 237 2.12 -15.33 -4.75
N LYS A 238 1.33 -15.52 -5.80
CA LYS A 238 1.81 -16.04 -7.08
C LYS A 238 2.66 -14.99 -7.79
N GLY A 239 3.89 -15.36 -8.14
CA GLY A 239 4.81 -14.55 -8.92
C GLY A 239 5.75 -13.68 -8.09
N GLN A 240 6.18 -12.57 -8.68
CA GLN A 240 7.27 -11.74 -8.19
C GLN A 240 6.80 -10.51 -7.41
N VAL A 241 7.48 -10.23 -6.31
CA VAL A 241 7.25 -9.04 -5.47
C VAL A 241 8.50 -8.13 -5.50
N PRO A 242 8.34 -6.79 -5.61
CA PRO A 242 9.46 -5.87 -5.65
C PRO A 242 10.26 -5.88 -4.33
N GLY A 243 11.58 -5.84 -4.45
CA GLY A 243 12.49 -5.70 -3.31
C GLY A 243 13.33 -6.94 -3.02
N ALA A 244 14.30 -6.76 -2.13
CA ALA A 244 15.11 -7.84 -1.57
C ALA A 244 14.37 -8.56 -0.44
N GLU A 245 14.89 -9.72 -0.07
CA GLU A 245 14.45 -10.44 1.12
C GLU A 245 14.73 -9.58 2.36
N GLY A 246 13.84 -9.62 3.34
CA GLY A 246 13.85 -8.76 4.53
C GLY A 246 13.31 -7.34 4.32
N ASN A 247 13.00 -6.93 3.08
CA ASN A 247 12.41 -5.61 2.85
C ASN A 247 10.91 -5.59 3.14
N PHE A 248 10.44 -4.44 3.64
CA PHE A 248 9.03 -4.17 3.78
C PHE A 248 8.35 -3.98 2.43
N VAL A 249 7.17 -4.56 2.31
CA VAL A 249 6.22 -4.40 1.22
C VAL A 249 4.88 -3.99 1.80
N PHE A 250 4.10 -3.26 1.01
CA PHE A 250 2.79 -2.78 1.38
C PHE A 250 1.78 -3.44 0.46
N ILE A 251 0.80 -4.10 1.04
CA ILE A 251 -0.19 -4.89 0.34
C ILE A 251 -1.52 -4.18 0.51
N LYS A 252 -2.28 -4.06 -0.56
CA LYS A 252 -3.65 -3.53 -0.54
C LYS A 252 -4.49 -4.36 -1.50
N ASP A 253 -5.81 -4.27 -1.39
CA ASP A 253 -6.69 -4.88 -2.38
C ASP A 253 -6.42 -4.31 -3.77
N SER A 254 -6.63 -5.15 -4.79
CA SER A 254 -6.37 -4.74 -6.15
C SER A 254 -7.38 -3.72 -6.65
N VAL A 255 -6.87 -2.71 -7.38
CA VAL A 255 -7.71 -1.65 -7.94
C VAL A 255 -8.41 -2.09 -9.24
N TYR A 256 -7.76 -2.95 -10.04
CA TYR A 256 -8.29 -3.32 -11.37
C TYR A 256 -9.11 -4.59 -11.33
N LYS A 257 -8.57 -5.68 -10.76
CA LYS A 257 -9.33 -6.90 -10.50
C LYS A 257 -9.93 -6.82 -9.11
N LYS A 258 -11.10 -6.18 -9.00
CA LYS A 258 -11.76 -6.04 -7.71
C LYS A 258 -12.08 -7.43 -7.15
N PRO A 259 -11.76 -7.69 -5.87
CA PRO A 259 -12.18 -8.91 -5.20
C PRO A 259 -13.71 -8.97 -5.05
N ASP A 260 -14.27 -10.16 -4.95
CA ASP A 260 -15.70 -10.34 -4.71
C ASP A 260 -16.07 -9.86 -3.30
N ASN A 261 -16.85 -8.79 -3.23
CA ASN A 261 -17.14 -8.07 -1.97
C ASN A 261 -17.85 -8.94 -0.92
N SER A 262 -18.56 -10.00 -1.32
CA SER A 262 -19.31 -10.88 -0.42
C SER A 262 -18.42 -11.80 0.41
N ILE A 263 -17.26 -12.17 -0.12
CA ILE A 263 -16.34 -13.13 0.50
C ILE A 263 -15.37 -12.43 1.45
N LEU A 264 -15.11 -11.14 1.24
CA LEU A 264 -14.09 -10.41 1.96
C LEU A 264 -14.51 -10.01 3.38
N PRO A 265 -13.64 -10.20 4.39
CA PRO A 265 -13.89 -9.67 5.72
C PRO A 265 -13.75 -8.15 5.71
N PHE A 266 -14.76 -7.47 6.24
CA PHE A 266 -14.83 -6.00 6.30
C PHE A 266 -15.26 -5.53 7.69
N PRO A 267 -14.65 -4.47 8.26
CA PRO A 267 -13.47 -3.72 7.78
C PRO A 267 -12.15 -4.51 7.83
N THR A 268 -12.08 -5.51 8.71
CA THR A 268 -11.00 -6.49 8.81
C THR A 268 -11.56 -7.81 9.35
N TYR A 269 -10.75 -8.87 9.35
CA TYR A 269 -11.09 -10.12 10.03
C TYR A 269 -10.93 -9.94 11.54
N PHE A 270 -12.01 -10.18 12.28
CA PHE A 270 -12.00 -10.26 13.74
C PHE A 270 -11.90 -11.73 14.15
N LEU A 271 -11.01 -12.03 15.09
CA LEU A 271 -10.94 -13.35 15.68
C LEU A 271 -12.17 -13.56 16.58
N PRO A 272 -12.93 -14.66 16.44
CA PRO A 272 -13.86 -15.09 17.47
C PRO A 272 -13.12 -15.31 18.79
N GLU A 273 -13.79 -15.08 19.93
CA GLU A 273 -13.17 -15.21 21.26
C GLU A 273 -12.73 -16.65 21.57
N ASP A 274 -13.35 -17.64 20.92
CA ASP A 274 -13.10 -19.07 21.12
C ASP A 274 -11.93 -19.62 20.30
N ASP A 275 -11.50 -18.91 19.24
CA ASP A 275 -10.48 -19.41 18.30
C ASP A 275 -9.11 -18.77 18.60
N GLU A 276 -8.08 -19.59 18.84
CA GLU A 276 -6.70 -19.10 18.89
C GLU A 276 -6.05 -19.11 17.51
N LEU A 277 -5.31 -18.04 17.15
CA LEU A 277 -4.61 -17.94 15.86
C LEU A 277 -3.67 -19.13 15.59
N ALA A 278 -3.09 -19.71 16.64
CA ALA A 278 -2.10 -20.78 16.55
C ALA A 278 -2.69 -22.12 16.07
N GLU A 279 -4.00 -22.34 16.28
CA GLU A 279 -4.69 -23.58 15.95
C GLU A 279 -5.31 -23.56 14.55
N LEU A 280 -5.36 -22.38 13.92
CA LEU A 280 -6.01 -22.21 12.64
C LEU A 280 -5.21 -22.85 11.50
N GLU A 281 -5.90 -23.70 10.74
CA GLU A 281 -5.32 -24.37 9.58
C GLU A 281 -4.98 -23.40 8.44
N PRO A 282 -3.96 -23.73 7.63
CA PRO A 282 -3.61 -22.94 6.47
C PRO A 282 -4.67 -23.08 5.38
N LEU A 283 -5.14 -21.94 4.87
CA LEU A 283 -6.13 -21.86 3.80
C LEU A 283 -5.43 -21.77 2.44
N VAL A 284 -5.84 -22.60 1.48
CA VAL A 284 -5.35 -22.60 0.10
C VAL A 284 -6.45 -22.10 -0.82
N ALA A 285 -6.08 -21.42 -1.91
CA ALA A 285 -7.02 -20.93 -2.89
C ALA A 285 -7.60 -22.07 -3.74
N ASP A 286 -8.90 -22.01 -4.01
CA ASP A 286 -9.54 -22.94 -4.92
C ASP A 286 -9.10 -22.67 -6.36
N LEU A 287 -8.58 -23.72 -7.00
CA LEU A 287 -8.01 -23.68 -8.35
C LEU A 287 -9.01 -24.08 -9.44
N GLY A 288 -10.29 -24.25 -9.07
CA GLY A 288 -11.36 -24.74 -9.96
C GLY A 288 -11.31 -26.26 -10.18
N GLU A 289 -12.40 -26.87 -10.63
CA GLU A 289 -12.50 -28.33 -10.81
C GLU A 289 -11.92 -28.83 -12.13
N ILE A 290 -11.68 -27.92 -13.07
CA ILE A 290 -11.26 -28.25 -14.42
C ILE A 290 -9.73 -28.13 -14.53
N ASP A 291 -9.08 -29.19 -15.03
CA ASP A 291 -7.64 -29.17 -15.30
C ASP A 291 -7.33 -28.27 -16.51
N PRO A 292 -6.59 -27.18 -16.35
CA PRO A 292 -6.22 -26.32 -17.47
C PRO A 292 -5.40 -27.05 -18.56
N PHE A 293 -4.76 -28.18 -18.26
CA PHE A 293 -4.04 -28.99 -19.23
C PHE A 293 -4.93 -29.96 -20.00
N MET A 294 -6.12 -30.29 -19.49
CA MET A 294 -7.08 -31.19 -20.14
C MET A 294 -8.15 -30.45 -20.96
N VAL A 295 -8.24 -29.12 -20.84
CA VAL A 295 -9.15 -28.27 -21.64
C VAL A 295 -8.61 -28.02 -23.05
N ALA A 296 -7.38 -28.42 -23.33
CA ALA A 296 -6.82 -28.40 -24.67
C ALA A 296 -7.28 -29.65 -25.45
N ASP A 297 -8.54 -29.62 -25.90
CA ASP A 297 -9.06 -30.33 -27.09
C ASP A 297 -10.35 -29.61 -27.58
#